data_AF-A0A820DPS7-F1
#
_entry.id   AF-A0A820DPS7-F1
#
_cell.length_a   1.000
_cell.length_b   1.000
_cell.length_c   1.000
_cell.angle_alpha   90.00
_cell.angle_beta   90.00
_cell.angle_gamma   90.00
#
_symmetry.space_group_name_H-M   'P 1'
#
loop_
_entity.id
_entity.type
_entity.pdbx_description
1 polymer ?
#
loop_
_entity_poly.entity_id
_entity_poly.type
_entity_poly.pdbx_seq_one_letter_code
_entity_poly.pdbx_strand_id
1 'polypeptide(L)'
;MYLIILADKKGYRAIVITCDQPHERIRDFVLPLFEEASKNIDPELMKNMSIPNLNIPGIIVKQHFGTGSVTWANIEWIRKLTQLSIICKGILSPIHAELAIKYGANGIIVSNHDGRLIDTAPPAIECLEDVVNAVDGRAE
;
A
#
# COMPACT_ATOMS: atom_id res chain seq x y z
N MET A 1 -11.26 -5.03 9.49
CA MET A 1 -12.01 -4.44 10.62
C MET A 1 -11.20 -4.41 11.92
N TYR A 2 -10.68 -5.54 12.43
CA TYR A 2 -9.94 -5.58 13.71
C TYR A 2 -8.79 -4.55 13.81
N LEU A 3 -7.94 -4.45 12.78
CA LEU A 3 -6.80 -3.52 12.78
C LEU A 3 -7.21 -2.05 12.86
N ILE A 4 -8.34 -1.67 12.25
CA ILE A 4 -8.86 -0.29 12.29
C ILE A 4 -9.27 0.07 13.72
N ILE A 5 -10.01 -0.81 14.39
CA ILE A 5 -10.45 -0.63 15.78
C ILE A 5 -9.24 -0.61 16.71
N LEU A 6 -8.25 -1.47 16.46
CA LEU A 6 -7.03 -1.50 17.26
C LEU A 6 -6.22 -0.20 17.11
N ALA A 7 -6.11 0.34 15.90
CA ALA A 7 -5.42 1.61 15.65
C ALA A 7 -6.07 2.76 16.44
N ASP A 8 -7.40 2.85 16.42
CA ASP A 8 -8.16 3.84 17.18
C ASP A 8 -7.91 3.70 18.70
N LYS A 9 -8.03 2.47 19.24
CA LYS A 9 -7.75 2.17 20.66
C LYS A 9 -6.32 2.47 21.09
N LYS A 10 -5.36 2.42 20.15
CA LYS A 10 -3.93 2.70 20.41
C LYS A 10 -3.57 4.17 20.20
N GLY A 11 -4.53 5.03 19.88
CA GLY A 11 -4.31 6.47 19.73
C GLY A 11 -3.59 6.85 18.44
N TYR A 12 -3.62 5.99 17.41
CA TYR A 12 -3.17 6.40 16.08
C TYR A 12 -4.10 7.50 15.54
N ARG A 13 -3.58 8.39 14.69
CA ARG A 13 -4.34 9.54 14.17
C ARG A 13 -4.81 9.38 12.73
N ALA A 14 -4.26 8.42 12.01
CA ALA A 14 -4.57 8.21 10.60
C ALA A 14 -4.45 6.73 10.22
N ILE A 15 -5.12 6.38 9.13
CA ILE A 15 -5.02 5.11 8.43
C ILE A 15 -4.49 5.41 7.03
N VAL A 16 -3.32 4.88 6.71
CA VAL A 16 -2.75 4.96 5.36
C VAL A 16 -3.17 3.72 4.59
N ILE A 17 -3.91 3.93 3.50
CA ILE A 17 -4.35 2.87 2.59
C ILE A 17 -3.42 2.88 1.39
N THR A 18 -2.67 1.80 1.20
CA THR A 18 -1.83 1.60 0.01
C THR A 18 -2.71 1.17 -1.17
N CYS A 19 -2.88 2.06 -2.15
CA CYS A 19 -3.76 1.86 -3.30
C CYS A 19 -3.02 1.32 -4.54
N ASP A 20 -1.69 1.38 -4.57
CA ASP A 20 -0.85 1.07 -5.75
C ASP A 20 -0.39 -0.39 -5.85
N GLN A 21 -0.82 -1.27 -4.94
CA GLN A 21 -0.36 -2.66 -4.88
C GLN A 21 -1.47 -3.70 -5.11
N PRO A 22 -2.08 -3.75 -6.31
CA PRO A 22 -3.13 -4.74 -6.62
C PRO A 22 -2.58 -6.15 -6.89
N HIS A 23 -1.29 -6.28 -7.22
CA HIS A 23 -0.67 -7.54 -7.62
C HIS A 23 0.67 -7.78 -6.92
N GLU A 24 1.13 -9.03 -7.00
CA GLU A 24 2.44 -9.45 -6.53
C GLU A 24 3.55 -8.72 -7.28
N ARG A 25 4.66 -8.47 -6.57
CA ARG A 25 5.81 -7.73 -7.08
C ARG A 25 6.59 -8.62 -8.03
N ILE A 26 6.88 -8.16 -9.24
CA ILE A 26 7.87 -8.80 -10.11
C ILE A 26 9.17 -8.01 -9.98
N ARG A 27 10.22 -8.68 -9.50
CA ARG A 27 11.57 -8.12 -9.30
C ARG A 27 12.58 -9.05 -9.90
N ASP A 28 12.68 -9.05 -11.23
CA ASP A 28 13.49 -10.00 -11.97
C ASP A 28 14.96 -10.01 -11.51
N PHE A 29 15.48 -8.86 -11.07
CA PHE A 29 16.88 -8.69 -10.65
C PHE A 29 17.16 -9.05 -9.19
N VAL A 30 16.15 -9.11 -8.31
CA VAL A 30 16.38 -9.36 -6.87
C VAL A 30 16.09 -10.81 -6.49
N LEU A 31 15.34 -11.54 -7.33
CA LEU A 31 15.03 -12.95 -7.12
C LEU A 31 16.28 -13.81 -6.84
N PRO A 32 17.37 -13.73 -7.63
CA PRO A 32 18.56 -14.54 -7.38
C PRO A 32 19.27 -14.17 -6.06
N LEU A 33 19.29 -12.88 -5.71
CA LEU A 33 19.90 -12.38 -4.47
C LEU A 33 19.09 -12.80 -3.23
N PHE A 34 17.76 -12.80 -3.33
CA PHE A 34 16.88 -13.29 -2.27
C PHE A 34 16.99 -14.80 -2.08
N GLU A 35 17.08 -15.58 -3.17
CA GLU A 35 17.31 -17.02 -3.09
C GLU A 35 18.64 -17.32 -2.39
N GLU A 36 19.71 -16.61 -2.72
CA GLU A 36 21.00 -16.77 -2.08
C GLU A 36 20.97 -16.36 -0.59
N ALA A 37 20.35 -15.22 -0.27
CA ALA A 37 20.22 -14.76 1.11
C ALA A 37 19.37 -15.72 1.99
N SER A 38 18.36 -16.36 1.40
CA SER A 38 17.49 -17.30 2.12
C SER A 38 18.20 -18.56 2.60
N LYS A 39 19.30 -18.96 1.93
CA LYS A 39 20.11 -20.13 2.31
C LYS A 39 20.85 -19.94 3.64
N ASN A 40 21.04 -18.69 4.07
CA ASN A 40 21.79 -18.35 5.28
C ASN A 40 20.89 -17.99 6.48
N ILE A 41 19.57 -18.17 6.36
CA ILE A 41 18.64 -17.93 7.46
C ILE A 41 18.61 -19.15 8.38
N ASP A 42 18.74 -18.93 9.68
CA ASP A 42 18.62 -19.97 10.72
C ASP A 42 17.27 -20.71 10.59
N PRO A 43 17.28 -22.05 10.40
CA PRO A 43 16.07 -22.87 10.29
C PRO A 43 15.11 -22.71 11.48
N GLU A 44 15.62 -22.43 12.68
CA GLU A 44 14.82 -22.28 13.89
C GLU A 44 14.15 -20.89 13.96
N LEU A 45 14.81 -19.87 13.41
CA LEU A 45 14.23 -18.54 13.17
C LEU A 45 13.11 -18.63 12.11
N MET A 46 13.31 -19.42 11.04
CA MET A 46 12.32 -19.65 9.98
C MET A 46 11.03 -20.29 10.52
N LYS A 47 11.15 -21.23 11.45
CA LYS A 47 10.01 -21.94 12.06
C LYS A 47 9.16 -21.04 12.96
N ASN A 48 9.79 -20.07 13.62
CA ASN A 48 9.13 -19.12 14.51
C ASN A 48 8.61 -17.87 13.80
N MET A 49 9.02 -17.63 12.55
CA MET A 49 8.34 -16.71 11.64
C MET A 49 7.01 -17.33 11.20
N SER A 50 6.04 -17.40 12.11
CA SER A 50 4.62 -17.59 11.76
C SER A 50 4.08 -16.34 11.08
N ILE A 51 4.63 -16.02 9.90
CA ILE A 51 3.99 -15.16 8.92
C ILE A 51 3.18 -16.11 8.04
N PRO A 52 1.85 -15.97 7.95
CA PRO A 52 1.07 -16.84 7.09
C PRO A 52 1.61 -16.80 5.65
N ASN A 53 2.09 -17.97 5.18
CA ASN A 53 2.63 -18.27 3.84
C ASN A 53 4.00 -17.67 3.48
N LEU A 54 5.05 -18.38 3.89
CA LEU A 54 6.37 -18.33 3.28
C LEU A 54 6.58 -19.63 2.49
N ASN A 55 6.99 -19.58 1.23
CA ASN A 55 7.54 -20.76 0.57
C ASN A 55 8.80 -20.39 -0.21
N ILE A 56 9.92 -21.00 0.16
CA ILE A 56 11.23 -20.94 -0.51
C ILE A 56 11.30 -22.23 -1.33
N PRO A 57 11.77 -22.29 -2.60
CA PRO A 57 12.36 -21.30 -3.52
C PRO A 57 11.30 -20.75 -4.50
N GLY A 58 11.44 -19.51 -4.98
CA GLY A 58 10.25 -18.78 -5.44
C GLY A 58 9.46 -18.22 -4.24
N ILE A 59 10.13 -17.39 -3.43
CA ILE A 59 9.52 -16.63 -2.33
C ILE A 59 8.49 -15.66 -2.90
N ILE A 60 7.28 -16.19 -3.11
CA ILE A 60 6.06 -15.41 -3.10
C ILE A 60 5.77 -15.15 -1.63
N VAL A 61 6.08 -13.94 -1.15
CA VAL A 61 5.34 -13.41 0.00
C VAL A 61 3.92 -13.22 -0.52
N LYS A 62 3.10 -14.26 -0.37
CA LYS A 62 1.67 -14.19 -0.64
C LYS A 62 1.11 -13.36 0.50
N GLN A 63 1.30 -12.05 0.42
CA GLN A 63 0.49 -11.09 1.15
C GLN A 63 -0.94 -11.43 0.76
N HIS A 64 -1.59 -12.28 1.55
CA HIS A 64 -3.02 -12.57 1.49
C HIS A 64 -3.76 -11.32 1.98
N PHE A 65 -3.48 -10.15 1.39
CA PHE A 65 -4.53 -9.20 1.16
C PHE A 65 -5.33 -9.83 0.02
N GLY A 66 -6.64 -9.98 0.20
CA GLY A 66 -7.49 -10.70 -0.75
C GLY A 66 -7.19 -10.28 -2.19
N THR A 67 -7.46 -11.18 -3.12
CA THR A 67 -7.27 -11.05 -4.58
C THR A 67 -8.02 -9.88 -5.24
N GLY A 68 -8.43 -8.86 -4.49
CA GLY A 68 -9.07 -7.64 -4.97
C GLY A 68 -8.17 -6.43 -4.80
N SER A 69 -7.98 -5.70 -5.89
CA SER A 69 -7.48 -4.33 -5.87
C SER A 69 -8.32 -3.48 -4.90
N VAL A 70 -7.68 -2.53 -4.22
CA VAL A 70 -8.42 -1.51 -3.47
C VAL A 70 -9.34 -0.76 -4.43
N THR A 71 -10.63 -0.76 -4.11
CA THR A 71 -11.65 -0.01 -4.84
C THR A 71 -12.06 1.22 -4.04
N TRP A 72 -12.64 2.20 -4.73
CA TRP A 72 -13.23 3.37 -4.09
C TRP A 72 -14.32 3.01 -3.06
N ALA A 73 -15.08 1.94 -3.29
CA ALA A 73 -16.05 1.41 -2.35
C ALA A 73 -15.39 0.92 -1.05
N ASN A 74 -14.14 0.44 -1.09
CA ASN A 74 -13.39 0.09 0.11
C ASN A 74 -13.03 1.33 0.94
N ILE A 75 -12.68 2.44 0.31
CA ILE A 75 -12.42 3.71 0.99
C ILE A 75 -13.68 4.20 1.69
N GLU A 76 -14.81 4.21 0.98
CA GLU A 76 -16.11 4.59 1.54
C GLU A 76 -16.52 3.68 2.71
N TRP A 77 -16.29 2.37 2.58
CA TRP A 77 -16.55 1.41 3.65
C TRP A 77 -15.66 1.65 4.87
N ILE A 78 -14.36 1.90 4.70
CA ILE A 78 -13.45 2.22 5.80
C ILE A 78 -13.88 3.51 6.49
N ARG A 79 -14.29 4.53 5.71
CA ARG A 79 -14.80 5.79 6.26
C ARG A 79 -16.00 5.58 7.19
N LYS A 80 -16.87 4.60 6.90
CA LYS A 80 -18.01 4.24 7.76
C LYS A 80 -17.60 3.54 9.06
N LEU A 81 -16.37 3.03 9.18
CA LEU A 81 -15.90 2.25 10.34
C LEU A 81 -15.06 3.04 11.35
N THR A 82 -14.61 4.25 11.02
CA THR A 82 -13.68 5.01 11.85
C THR A 82 -13.86 6.50 11.66
N GLN A 83 -13.34 7.32 12.58
CA GLN A 83 -13.22 8.79 12.43
C GLN A 83 -11.76 9.23 12.22
N LEU A 84 -10.79 8.30 12.21
CA LEU A 84 -9.39 8.61 11.92
C LEU A 84 -9.24 9.20 10.51
N SER A 85 -8.23 10.04 10.29
CA SER A 85 -7.93 10.55 8.95
C SER A 85 -7.58 9.40 8.01
N ILE A 86 -8.17 9.37 6.83
CA ILE A 86 -7.86 8.36 5.81
C ILE A 86 -6.91 8.99 4.79
N ILE A 87 -5.77 8.36 4.56
CA ILE A 87 -4.76 8.84 3.62
C ILE A 87 -4.59 7.80 2.52
N CYS A 88 -4.79 8.20 1.25
CA CYS A 88 -4.58 7.32 0.11
C CYS A 88 -3.14 7.45 -0.39
N LYS A 89 -2.35 6.38 -0.27
CA LYS A 89 -0.97 6.30 -0.77
C LYS A 89 -0.92 5.61 -2.12
N GLY A 90 -0.11 6.15 -3.02
CA GLY A 90 0.14 5.54 -4.33
C GLY A 90 -0.58 6.24 -5.48
N ILE A 91 -1.02 7.48 -5.26
CA ILE A 91 -1.77 8.25 -6.25
C ILE A 91 -0.79 9.06 -7.10
N LEU A 92 -0.77 8.79 -8.40
CA LEU A 92 0.06 9.50 -9.39
C LEU A 92 -0.76 10.31 -10.40
N SER A 93 -2.10 10.22 -10.33
CA SER A 93 -3.00 10.86 -11.30
C SER A 93 -3.89 11.90 -10.60
N PRO A 94 -4.07 13.10 -11.18
CA PRO A 94 -4.99 14.11 -10.65
C PRO A 94 -6.43 13.58 -10.53
N ILE A 95 -6.89 12.81 -11.54
CA ILE A 95 -8.24 12.21 -11.55
C ILE A 95 -8.42 11.26 -10.35
N HIS A 96 -7.41 10.46 -10.05
CA HIS A 96 -7.46 9.54 -8.91
C HIS A 96 -7.38 10.28 -7.57
N ALA A 97 -6.72 11.43 -7.50
CA ALA A 97 -6.73 12.28 -6.30
C ALA A 97 -8.13 12.86 -6.04
N GLU A 98 -8.79 13.37 -7.07
CA GLU A 98 -10.18 13.84 -6.97
C GLU A 98 -11.13 12.73 -6.51
N LEU A 99 -10.98 11.53 -7.07
CA LEU A 99 -11.78 10.38 -6.66
C LEU A 99 -11.49 10.00 -5.21
N ALA A 100 -10.23 9.93 -4.78
CA ALA A 100 -9.89 9.62 -3.40
C ALA A 100 -10.59 10.58 -2.41
N ILE A 101 -10.57 11.89 -2.69
CA ILE A 101 -11.28 12.90 -1.89
C ILE A 101 -12.79 12.66 -1.92
N LYS A 102 -13.36 12.46 -3.12
CA LYS A 102 -14.80 12.19 -3.31
C LYS A 102 -15.28 11.01 -2.46
N TYR A 103 -14.44 9.99 -2.29
CA TYR A 103 -14.76 8.78 -1.51
C TYR A 103 -14.33 8.86 -0.04
N GLY A 104 -13.86 10.01 0.43
CA GLY A 104 -13.66 10.31 1.86
C GLY A 104 -12.22 10.23 2.35
N ALA A 105 -11.22 10.27 1.45
CA ALA A 105 -9.84 10.50 1.84
C ALA A 105 -9.66 11.93 2.37
N ASN A 106 -8.87 12.07 3.43
CA ASN A 106 -8.46 13.32 4.05
C ASN A 106 -7.07 13.77 3.59
N GLY A 107 -6.28 12.86 3.00
CA GLY A 107 -4.94 13.15 2.51
C GLY A 107 -4.52 12.24 1.37
N ILE A 108 -3.53 12.69 0.61
CA ILE A 108 -2.96 11.98 -0.54
C ILE A 108 -1.44 11.85 -0.37
N ILE A 109 -0.91 10.64 -0.48
CA ILE A 109 0.54 10.43 -0.60
C ILE A 109 0.85 10.11 -2.06
N VAL A 110 1.46 11.09 -2.74
CA VAL A 110 2.00 10.93 -4.09
C VAL A 110 3.22 10.01 -4.03
N SER A 111 3.06 8.80 -4.59
CA SER A 111 4.05 7.74 -4.48
C SER A 111 3.90 6.78 -5.65
N ASN A 112 5.03 6.32 -6.19
CA ASN A 112 5.09 5.21 -7.14
C ASN A 112 5.64 3.94 -6.48
N HIS A 113 5.50 3.85 -5.15
CA HIS A 113 6.07 2.79 -4.32
C HIS A 113 7.59 2.63 -4.52
N ASP A 114 8.30 3.75 -4.70
CA ASP A 114 9.74 3.84 -4.97
C ASP A 114 10.18 3.09 -6.24
N GLY A 115 9.32 3.09 -7.27
CA GLY A 115 9.54 2.35 -8.51
C GLY A 115 9.50 0.83 -8.36
N ARG A 116 8.97 0.32 -7.24
CA ARG A 116 9.05 -1.12 -6.91
C ARG A 116 7.92 -1.96 -7.48
N LEU A 117 6.89 -1.34 -8.06
CA LEU A 117 5.69 -2.03 -8.53
C LEU A 117 5.48 -1.90 -10.04
N ILE A 118 5.48 -0.68 -10.58
CA ILE A 118 5.32 -0.42 -12.01
C ILE A 118 6.60 0.27 -12.48
N ASP A 119 7.43 -0.44 -13.23
CA ASP A 119 8.77 0.01 -13.65
C ASP A 119 8.72 1.29 -14.49
N THR A 120 7.71 1.41 -15.35
CA THR A 120 7.50 2.56 -16.24
C THR A 120 6.55 3.61 -15.67
N ALA A 121 6.23 3.54 -14.37
CA ALA A 121 5.45 4.61 -13.74
C ALA A 121 6.25 5.91 -13.71
N PRO A 122 5.59 7.07 -13.86
CA PRO A 122 6.26 8.35 -13.75
C PRO A 122 6.94 8.52 -12.36
N PRO A 123 8.03 9.29 -12.28
CA PRO A 123 8.58 9.71 -11.00
C PRO A 123 7.51 10.45 -10.17
N ALA A 124 7.36 10.09 -8.90
CA ALA A 124 6.33 10.67 -8.03
C ALA A 124 6.41 12.21 -7.97
N ILE A 125 7.62 12.78 -8.07
CA ILE A 125 7.82 14.24 -8.05
C ILE A 125 7.23 14.94 -9.28
N GLU A 126 7.22 14.29 -10.45
CA GLU A 126 6.64 14.86 -11.68
C GLU A 126 5.11 14.87 -11.64
N CYS A 127 4.50 14.00 -10.84
CA CYS A 127 3.05 13.96 -10.65
C CYS A 127 2.55 14.89 -9.54
N LEU A 128 3.45 15.45 -8.72
CA LEU A 128 3.07 16.16 -7.51
C LEU A 128 2.26 17.42 -7.79
N GLU A 129 2.69 18.23 -8.75
CA GLU A 129 2.02 19.50 -9.10
C GLU A 129 0.58 19.27 -9.57
N ASP A 130 0.38 18.34 -10.50
CA ASP A 130 -0.94 17.99 -11.00
C ASP A 130 -1.87 17.46 -9.90
N VAL A 131 -1.33 16.63 -8.99
CA VAL A 131 -2.11 16.11 -7.87
C VAL A 131 -2.48 17.23 -6.88
N VAL A 132 -1.54 18.11 -6.53
CA VAL A 132 -1.81 19.25 -5.63
C VAL A 132 -2.88 20.17 -6.23
N ASN A 133 -2.76 20.48 -7.52
CA ASN A 133 -3.75 21.28 -8.24
C ASN A 133 -5.13 20.62 -8.25
N ALA A 134 -5.19 19.30 -8.44
CA ALA A 134 -6.45 18.56 -8.41
C ALA A 134 -7.05 18.48 -7.00
N VAL A 135 -6.23 18.39 -5.96
CA VAL A 135 -6.69 18.38 -4.55
C VAL A 135 -7.26 19.73 -4.15
N ASP A 136 -6.67 20.84 -4.61
CA ASP A 136 -7.15 22.21 -4.39
C ASP A 136 -7.44 22.53 -2.90
N GLY A 137 -6.51 22.14 -2.02
CA GLY A 137 -6.62 22.36 -0.57
C GLY A 137 -7.71 21.56 0.15
N ARG A 138 -8.42 20.65 -0.54
CA ARG A 138 -9.49 19.82 0.06
C ARG A 138 -8.96 18.61 0.84
N ALA A 139 -7.67 18.28 0.68
CA ALA A 139 -6.96 17.23 1.38
C ALA A 139 -5.52 17.67 1.66
N GLU A 140 -4.88 17.02 2.63
CA GLU A 140 -3.46 17.17 2.95
C GLU A 140 -2.55 16.42 1.96
#